data_AF-A0A3N5HEQ0-F1
#
_entry.id   AF-A0A3N5HEQ0-F1
#
_cell.length_a   1.000
_cell.length_b   1.000
_cell.length_c   1.000
_cell.angle_alpha   90.00
_cell.angle_beta   90.00
_cell.angle_gamma   90.00
#
_symmetry.space_group_name_H-M   'P 1'
#
loop_
_entity.id
_entity.type
_entity.pdbx_description
1 polymer ?
#
loop_
_entity_poly.entity_id
_entity_poly.type
_entity_poly.pdbx_seq_one_letter_code
_entity_poly.pdbx_strand_id
1 'polypeptide(L)'
;MRLAAECLLVGLHADFVGIADANRGGRSITNDPERVVTELLAAQQLLPHQRLLYRDTLGRWDELAHNGRRFTGFRHIGGDSFVDAVRRARNAQGAHP
;
A
#
# COMPACT_ATOMS: atom_id res chain seq x y z
N MET A 1 8.28 -13.04 2.40
CA MET A 1 7.44 -13.56 1.29
C MET A 1 7.45 -12.52 0.18
N ARG A 2 7.90 -12.88 -1.04
CA ARG A 2 7.97 -11.96 -2.19
C ARG A 2 6.59 -11.92 -2.86
N LEU A 3 6.04 -10.74 -3.06
CA LEU A 3 4.73 -10.54 -3.69
C LEU A 3 4.88 -10.53 -5.21
N ALA A 4 3.76 -10.69 -5.93
CA ALA A 4 3.71 -10.78 -7.39
C ALA A 4 4.41 -9.60 -8.10
N ALA A 5 4.36 -8.41 -7.51
CA ALA A 5 4.89 -7.17 -8.07
C ALA A 5 6.31 -6.80 -7.60
N GLU A 6 7.13 -7.79 -7.25
CA GLU A 6 8.47 -7.58 -6.67
C GLU A 6 8.50 -6.70 -5.41
N CYS A 7 7.37 -6.57 -4.72
CA CYS A 7 7.31 -5.89 -3.43
C CYS A 7 7.44 -6.88 -2.27
N LEU A 8 7.94 -6.38 -1.14
CA LEU A 8 8.03 -7.12 0.10
C LEU A 8 6.81 -6.80 0.96
N LEU A 9 6.10 -7.83 1.39
CA LEU A 9 5.13 -7.69 2.47
C LEU A 9 5.88 -7.40 3.78
N VAL A 10 5.59 -6.26 4.38
CA VAL A 10 6.28 -5.75 5.59
C VAL A 10 5.34 -5.54 6.76
N GLY A 11 4.02 -5.56 6.54
CA GLY A 11 3.03 -5.42 7.59
C GLY A 11 1.68 -6.01 7.20
N LEU A 12 0.99 -6.60 8.17
CA LEU A 12 -0.39 -7.04 8.03
C LEU A 12 -1.20 -6.55 9.23
N HIS A 13 -2.39 -6.06 8.95
CA HIS A 13 -3.42 -5.68 9.90
C HIS A 13 -4.76 -6.11 9.28
N ALA A 14 -5.80 -6.35 10.09
CA ALA A 14 -7.12 -6.80 9.62
C ALA A 14 -7.58 -6.07 8.34
N ASP A 15 -7.57 -4.74 8.37
CA ASP A 15 -8.00 -3.90 7.23
C ASP A 15 -6.85 -3.36 6.36
N PHE A 16 -5.58 -3.64 6.66
CA PHE A 16 -4.45 -3.00 5.97
C PHE A 16 -3.34 -3.99 5.61
N VAL A 17 -2.80 -3.81 4.42
CA VAL A 17 -1.61 -4.52 3.93
C VAL A 17 -0.51 -3.51 3.73
N GLY A 18 0.66 -3.77 4.32
CA GLY A 18 1.85 -2.93 4.20
C GLY A 18 2.87 -3.57 3.27
N ILE A 19 3.24 -2.86 2.21
CA ILE A 19 4.28 -3.29 1.26
C ILE A 19 5.46 -2.30 1.24
N ALA A 20 6.64 -2.80 0.91
CA ALA A 20 7.81 -1.99 0.66
C ALA A 20 8.46 -2.42 -0.65
N ASP A 21 9.14 -1.47 -1.30
CA ASP A 21 9.91 -1.76 -2.49
C ASP A 21 11.05 -2.74 -2.16
N ALA A 22 11.19 -3.82 -2.92
CA ALA A 22 12.28 -4.78 -2.74
C ALA A 22 13.55 -4.36 -3.48
N ASN A 23 13.48 -3.37 -4.38
CA ASN A 23 14.57 -2.97 -5.26
C ASN A 23 15.13 -1.59 -4.86
N ARG A 24 16.39 -1.55 -4.43
CA ARG A 24 17.14 -0.29 -4.24
C ARG A 24 17.59 0.39 -5.55
N GLY A 25 17.06 -0.01 -6.72
CA GLY A 25 17.50 0.51 -8.02
C GLY A 25 16.75 0.03 -9.27
N GLY A 26 15.58 -0.62 -9.14
CA GLY A 26 14.73 -1.11 -10.23
C GLY A 26 13.30 -0.53 -10.16
N ARG A 27 12.46 -0.75 -11.19
CA ARG A 27 11.11 -0.15 -11.35
C ARG A 27 10.34 -0.17 -10.04
N SER A 28 10.19 1.00 -9.43
CA SER A 28 9.64 1.13 -8.09
C SER A 28 8.14 0.89 -8.06
N ILE A 29 7.58 0.64 -6.87
CA ILE A 29 6.12 0.56 -6.64
C ILE A 29 5.38 1.76 -7.27
N THR A 30 6.02 2.93 -7.29
CA THR A 30 5.49 4.16 -7.89
C THR A 30 5.53 4.21 -9.42
N ASN A 31 6.32 3.36 -10.07
CA ASN A 31 6.49 3.34 -11.53
C ASN A 31 5.36 2.59 -12.25
N ASP A 32 4.69 1.64 -11.58
CA ASP A 32 3.52 0.95 -12.11
C ASP A 32 2.54 0.54 -10.97
N PRO A 33 1.91 1.53 -10.31
CA PRO A 33 1.03 1.28 -9.16
C PRO A 33 -0.23 0.50 -9.56
N GLU A 34 -0.70 0.66 -10.81
CA GLU A 34 -1.86 -0.05 -11.33
C GLU A 34 -1.61 -1.55 -11.41
N ARG A 35 -0.46 -1.94 -11.96
CA ARG A 35 -0.06 -3.34 -12.03
C ARG A 35 0.14 -3.93 -10.64
N VAL A 36 0.80 -3.21 -9.73
CA VAL A 36 1.00 -3.66 -8.33
C VAL A 36 -0.33 -3.99 -7.67
N VAL A 37 -1.29 -3.06 -7.69
CA VAL A 37 -2.61 -3.27 -7.08
C VAL A 37 -3.35 -4.44 -7.76
N THR A 38 -3.32 -4.49 -9.09
CA THR A 38 -4.03 -5.52 -9.87
C THR A 38 -3.48 -6.91 -9.57
N GLU A 39 -2.17 -7.08 -9.54
CA GLU A 39 -1.53 -8.36 -9.24
C GLU A 39 -1.79 -8.81 -7.80
N LEU A 40 -1.75 -7.88 -6.83
CA LEU A 40 -2.03 -8.21 -5.42
C LEU A 40 -3.49 -8.63 -5.19
N LEU A 41 -4.44 -7.96 -5.85
CA LEU A 41 -5.85 -8.34 -5.82
C LEU A 41 -6.08 -9.70 -6.51
N ALA A 42 -5.48 -9.91 -7.68
CA ALA A 42 -5.60 -11.15 -8.44
C ALA A 42 -5.00 -12.35 -7.71
N ALA A 43 -3.87 -12.15 -7.01
CA ALA A 43 -3.21 -13.15 -6.19
C ALA A 43 -3.87 -13.36 -4.81
N GLN A 44 -4.95 -12.62 -4.49
CA GLN A 44 -5.62 -12.61 -3.18
C GLN A 44 -4.68 -12.26 -2.01
N GLN A 45 -3.59 -11.54 -2.29
CA GLN A 45 -2.66 -11.03 -1.28
C GLN A 45 -3.10 -9.67 -0.72
N LEU A 46 -4.04 -9.02 -1.40
CA LEU A 46 -4.78 -7.85 -0.97
C LEU A 46 -6.26 -8.18 -1.15
N LEU A 47 -7.04 -8.13 -0.08
CA LEU A 47 -8.49 -8.33 -0.19
C LEU A 47 -9.18 -7.04 -0.69
N PRO A 48 -10.31 -7.12 -1.40
CA PRO A 48 -10.97 -5.94 -1.96
C PRO A 48 -11.35 -4.85 -0.95
N HIS A 49 -11.56 -5.22 0.32
CA HIS A 49 -11.92 -4.30 1.41
C HIS A 49 -10.69 -3.80 2.20
N GLN A 50 -9.54 -4.45 2.05
CA GLN A 50 -8.32 -4.01 2.69
C GLN A 50 -7.75 -2.81 1.96
N ARG A 51 -6.96 -2.01 2.66
CA ARG A 51 -6.24 -0.85 2.12
C ARG A 51 -4.76 -1.17 1.98
N LEU A 52 -4.15 -0.65 0.92
CA LEU A 52 -2.75 -0.90 0.61
C LEU A 52 -1.89 0.30 1.00
N LEU A 53 -1.06 0.12 2.04
CA LEU A 53 -0.04 1.07 2.43
C LEU A 53 1.30 0.66 1.82
N TYR A 54 2.02 1.61 1.25
CA TYR A 54 3.35 1.39 0.74
C TYR A 54 4.36 2.28 1.46
N ARG A 55 5.56 1.75 1.67
CA ARG A 55 6.70 2.51 2.19
C ARG A 55 7.60 2.93 1.03
N ASP A 56 7.84 4.23 0.91
CA ASP A 56 8.74 4.78 -0.10
C ASP A 56 10.22 4.57 0.28
N THR A 57 11.13 4.97 -0.62
CA THR A 57 12.58 4.85 -0.42
C THR A 57 13.12 5.79 0.67
N LEU A 58 12.38 6.85 1.01
CA LEU A 58 12.69 7.76 2.12
C LEU A 58 12.15 7.23 3.46
N GLY A 59 11.51 6.07 3.45
CA GLY A 59 10.99 5.38 4.61
C GLY A 59 9.63 5.89 5.08
N ARG A 60 8.98 6.79 4.33
CA ARG A 60 7.65 7.33 4.62
C ARG A 60 6.58 6.38 4.12
N TRP A 61 5.46 6.38 4.83
CA TRP A 61 4.31 5.54 4.52
C TRP A 61 3.19 6.36 3.89
N ASP A 62 2.70 5.87 2.76
CA ASP A 62 1.57 6.44 2.03
C ASP A 62 0.65 5.33 1.52
N GLU A 63 -0.48 5.71 0.93
CA GLU A 63 -1.48 4.76 0.47
C GLU A 63 -1.54 4.70 -1.06
N LEU A 64 -1.53 3.47 -1.58
CA LEU A 64 -1.99 3.14 -2.92
C LEU A 64 -3.50 2.87 -2.85
N ALA A 65 -4.30 3.90 -3.10
CA ALA A 65 -5.74 3.76 -3.01
C ALA A 65 -6.27 2.89 -4.16
N HIS A 66 -7.28 2.09 -3.85
CA HIS A 66 -7.99 1.25 -4.82
C HIS A 66 -9.46 1.12 -4.42
N ASN A 67 -10.30 0.74 -5.38
CA ASN A 67 -11.73 0.50 -5.16
C ASN A 67 -12.07 -1.00 -5.00
N GLY A 68 -11.09 -1.79 -4.54
CA GLY A 68 -11.18 -3.25 -4.48
C GLY A 68 -11.07 -3.98 -5.83
N ARG A 69 -10.94 -3.25 -6.95
CA ARG A 69 -10.77 -3.84 -8.30
C ARG A 69 -9.56 -3.29 -9.04
N ARG A 70 -9.31 -1.99 -8.89
CA ARG A 70 -8.20 -1.29 -9.56
C ARG A 70 -7.68 -0.17 -8.68
N PHE A 71 -6.44 0.23 -8.95
CA PHE A 71 -5.85 1.45 -8.43
C PHE A 71 -6.70 2.67 -8.77
N THR A 72 -6.82 3.60 -7.83
CA THR A 72 -7.60 4.84 -7.98
C THR A 72 -6.78 6.10 -7.68
N GLY A 73 -5.56 5.97 -7.19
CA GLY A 73 -4.66 7.11 -6.97
C GLY A 73 -3.77 6.93 -5.73
N PHE A 74 -2.89 7.89 -5.54
CA PHE A 74 -2.07 7.98 -4.34
C PHE A 74 -2.77 8.84 -3.29
N ARG A 75 -2.68 8.43 -2.02
CA ARG A 75 -3.13 9.25 -0.90
C ARG A 75 -1.99 9.43 0.08
N HIS A 76 -1.68 10.70 0.37
CA HIS A 76 -0.69 11.03 1.37
C HIS A 76 -1.26 10.77 2.76
N ILE A 77 -0.65 9.85 3.50
CA ILE A 77 -1.00 9.51 4.88
C ILE A 77 0.10 10.02 5.82
N GLY A 78 1.35 9.79 5.43
CA GLY A 78 2.52 9.95 6.28
C GLY A 78 2.58 8.93 7.41
N GLY A 79 3.70 8.97 8.12
CA GLY A 79 3.97 8.09 9.26
C GLY A 79 5.36 7.47 9.16
N ASP A 80 5.99 7.31 10.32
CA ASP A 80 7.37 6.82 10.42
C ASP A 80 7.44 5.29 10.61
N SER A 81 6.28 4.66 10.81
CA SER A 81 6.14 3.21 10.94
C SER A 81 4.80 2.73 10.36
N PHE A 82 4.70 1.43 10.06
CA PHE A 82 3.45 0.83 9.57
C PHE A 82 2.29 1.05 10.55
N VAL A 83 2.54 0.94 11.86
CA VAL A 83 1.51 1.12 12.89
C VAL A 83 1.03 2.57 12.93
N ASP A 84 1.94 3.55 12.83
CA ASP A 84 1.54 4.96 12.76
C ASP A 84 0.76 5.27 11.48
N ALA A 85 1.19 4.71 10.36
CA ALA A 85 0.50 4.85 9.07
C ALA A 85 -0.92 4.26 9.11
N VAL A 86 -1.11 3.07 9.69
CA VAL A 86 -2.45 2.48 9.90
C VAL A 86 -3.34 3.40 10.75
N ARG A 87 -2.79 3.94 11.85
CA ARG A 87 -3.52 4.87 12.73
C ARG A 87 -3.95 6.14 11.97
N ARG A 88 -3.02 6.76 11.23
CA ARG A 88 -3.30 7.96 10.43
C ARG A 88 -4.29 7.68 9.31
N ALA A 89 -4.13 6.56 8.61
CA ALA A 89 -5.02 6.16 7.52
C ALA A 89 -6.46 5.95 7.99
N ARG A 90 -6.65 5.38 9.19
CA ARG A 90 -7.98 5.27 9.84
C ARG A 90 -8.57 6.64 10.14
N ASN A 91 -7.79 7.54 10.73
CA ASN A 91 -8.27 8.88 11.09
C ASN A 91 -8.60 9.73 9.86
N ALA A 92 -7.86 9.58 8.76
CA ALA A 92 -8.12 10.29 7.51
C ALA A 92 -9.44 9.88 6.81
N GLN A 93 -10.04 8.74 7.16
CA GLN A 93 -11.38 8.35 6.66
C GLN A 93 -12.53 9.04 7.41
N GLY A 94 -12.28 9.60 8.60
CA GLY A 94 -13.30 10.32 9.39
C GLY A 94 -13.48 11.78 9.01
N ALA A 95 -12.67 12.32 8.10
CA ALA A 95 -12.76 13.69 7.61
C ALA A 95 -13.55 13.74 6.28
N HIS A 96 -14.83 13.40 6.34
CA HIS A 96 -15.79 13.93 5.36
C HIS A 96 -16.57 15.05 6.07
N PRO A 97 -16.69 16.26 5.46
CA PRO A 97 -17.54 17.32 5.98
C PRO A 97 -19.00 16.87 6.09
#